data_AF-A0A4S4KSX6-F1
#
_entry.id   AF-A0A4S4KSX6-F1
#
_cell.length_a   1.000
_cell.length_b   1.000
_cell.length_c   1.000
_cell.angle_alpha   90.00
_cell.angle_beta   90.00
_cell.angle_gamma   90.00
#
_symmetry.space_group_name_H-M   'P 1'
#
loop_
_entity.id
_entity.type
_entity.pdbx_description
1 polymer ?
#
loop_
_entity_poly.entity_id
_entity_poly.type
_entity_poly.pdbx_seq_one_letter_code
_entity_poly.pdbx_strand_id
1 'polypeptide(L)'
;MDIQDPRLLIAAALIGLGALSLRRLLLVFRVAVTPPSVSDNVGPKQIGNTTAKLSRSRPAGEWIPVDFDYPRVDKCLNAISDIKPIPYRPFKWGEYHVTMGIRSMPWDDWVELDNQFLQYHRIREERVKTKGDRLIQTLPATPGLVDSGRDAAKELVQELAEYLSQRFPDMYIIARHDSDQDSSGWHGQSSIKEITIVPLRKTYKLDEEDPMTVSALLFVLPLNYKATYDLMIAVVQYPGGPRDND
;
A
#
# COMPACT_ATOMS: atom_id res chain seq x y z
N MET A 1 45.60 55.09 -4.20
CA MET A 1 45.66 53.66 -4.57
C MET A 1 45.43 53.62 -6.06
N ASP A 2 46.51 53.41 -6.82
CA ASP A 2 46.50 53.45 -8.29
C ASP A 2 45.71 52.27 -8.85
N ILE A 3 44.72 52.57 -9.69
CA ILE A 3 43.76 51.58 -10.24
C ILE A 3 44.26 51.01 -11.58
N GLN A 4 45.47 51.37 -12.03
CA GLN A 4 46.02 50.98 -13.34
C GLN A 4 47.32 50.17 -13.27
N ASP A 5 47.47 49.29 -12.28
CA ASP A 5 48.56 48.32 -12.29
C ASP A 5 48.21 47.15 -13.24
N PRO A 6 48.93 46.98 -14.39
CA PRO A 6 48.59 45.97 -15.39
C PRO A 6 48.75 44.54 -14.84
N ARG A 7 49.57 44.37 -13.80
CA ARG A 7 49.77 43.09 -13.10
C ARG A 7 48.53 42.66 -12.31
N LEU A 8 47.78 43.62 -11.76
CA LEU A 8 46.58 43.35 -10.97
C LEU A 8 45.41 42.93 -11.88
N LEU A 9 45.31 43.52 -13.07
CA LEU A 9 44.33 43.14 -14.09
C LEU A 9 44.61 41.74 -14.65
N ILE A 10 45.88 41.38 -14.88
CA ILE A 10 46.26 40.04 -15.34
C ILE A 10 45.95 38.99 -14.24
N ALA A 11 46.21 39.29 -12.97
CA ALA A 11 45.89 38.40 -11.86
C ALA A 11 44.38 38.17 -11.72
N ALA A 12 43.55 39.21 -11.85
CA ALA A 12 42.09 39.08 -11.81
C ALA A 12 41.55 38.24 -12.99
N ALA A 13 42.11 38.40 -14.19
CA ALA A 13 41.73 37.61 -15.37
C ALA A 13 42.06 36.12 -15.21
N LEU A 14 43.23 35.78 -14.64
CA LEU A 14 43.63 34.40 -14.38
C LEU A 14 42.75 33.74 -13.31
N ILE A 15 42.36 34.47 -12.27
CA ILE A 15 41.42 33.98 -11.24
C ILE A 15 40.03 33.75 -11.84
N GLY A 16 39.54 34.66 -12.70
CA GLY A 16 38.26 34.51 -13.38
C GLY A 16 38.21 33.31 -14.33
N LEU A 17 39.28 33.07 -15.11
CA LEU A 17 39.40 31.90 -15.97
C LEU A 17 39.53 30.60 -15.17
N GLY A 18 40.25 30.62 -14.04
CA GLY A 18 40.32 29.50 -13.10
C GLY A 18 38.96 29.14 -12.50
N ALA A 19 38.17 30.13 -12.08
CA ALA A 19 36.83 29.93 -11.54
C ALA A 19 35.84 29.40 -12.60
N LEU A 20 35.94 29.87 -13.85
CA LEU A 20 35.13 29.36 -14.97
C LEU A 20 35.51 27.93 -15.36
N SER A 21 36.80 27.59 -15.35
CA SER A 21 37.31 26.24 -15.58
C SER A 21 36.82 25.27 -14.48
N LEU A 22 36.92 25.68 -13.21
CA LEU A 22 36.48 24.87 -12.07
C LEU A 22 34.95 24.68 -12.07
N ARG A 23 34.18 25.69 -12.45
CA ARG A 23 32.71 25.58 -12.59
C ARG A 23 32.30 24.67 -13.74
N ARG A 24 33.03 24.70 -14.88
CA ARG A 24 32.82 23.73 -15.98
C ARG A 24 33.19 22.31 -15.54
N LEU A 25 34.29 22.14 -14.80
CA LEU A 25 34.70 20.84 -14.26
C LEU A 25 33.65 20.27 -13.29
N LEU A 26 33.13 21.08 -12.37
CA LEU A 26 32.07 20.68 -11.45
C LEU A 26 30.72 20.39 -12.14
N LEU A 27 30.44 21.02 -13.29
CA LEU A 27 29.28 20.68 -14.11
C LEU A 27 29.46 19.37 -14.88
N VAL A 28 30.69 19.03 -15.30
CA VAL A 28 30.99 17.73 -15.93
C VAL A 28 31.04 16.60 -14.90
N PHE A 29 31.46 16.86 -13.65
CA PHE A 29 31.36 15.87 -12.56
C PHE A 29 29.93 15.68 -12.02
N ARG A 30 28.95 16.46 -12.50
CA ARG A 30 27.51 16.17 -12.33
C ARG A 30 26.96 15.22 -13.41
N VAL A 31 27.84 14.49 -14.09
CA VAL A 31 27.45 13.35 -14.94
C VAL A 31 27.11 12.16 -14.05
N ALA A 32 25.80 11.90 -13.99
CA ALA A 32 25.15 10.62 -13.77
C ALA A 32 25.63 9.79 -12.57
N VAL A 33 25.13 10.13 -11.38
CA VAL A 33 24.68 9.06 -10.47
C VAL A 33 23.53 8.38 -11.19
N THR A 34 23.82 7.32 -11.93
CA THR A 34 22.79 6.40 -12.39
C THR A 34 22.12 5.84 -11.13
N PRO A 35 20.80 5.97 -10.97
CA PRO A 35 20.10 5.21 -9.94
C PRO A 35 20.45 3.72 -10.13
N PRO A 36 20.47 2.91 -9.04
CA PRO A 36 20.65 1.48 -9.19
C PRO A 36 19.66 0.99 -10.24
N SER A 37 20.18 0.22 -11.20
CA SER A 37 19.39 -0.48 -12.21
C SER A 37 18.25 -1.19 -11.51
N VAL A 38 17.05 -0.64 -11.65
CA VAL A 38 15.83 -1.40 -11.38
C VAL A 38 15.91 -2.61 -12.29
N SER A 39 15.86 -3.79 -11.70
CA SER A 39 15.69 -5.03 -12.47
C SER A 39 14.33 -4.91 -13.15
N ASP A 40 14.33 -4.49 -14.41
CA ASP A 40 13.19 -4.42 -15.33
C ASP A 40 12.67 -5.83 -15.70
N ASN A 41 12.33 -6.65 -14.71
CA ASN A 41 11.69 -7.95 -14.95
C ASN A 41 10.17 -7.90 -14.81
N VAL A 42 9.58 -6.72 -14.66
CA VAL A 42 8.14 -6.53 -14.83
C VAL A 42 7.89 -5.26 -15.64
N GLY A 43 8.19 -5.32 -16.95
CA GLY A 43 7.50 -4.43 -17.88
C GLY A 43 5.98 -4.59 -17.68
N PRO A 44 5.16 -3.56 -17.95
CA PRO A 44 3.71 -3.73 -17.93
C PRO A 44 3.41 -4.88 -18.88
N LYS A 45 2.96 -6.01 -18.32
CA LYS A 45 2.40 -7.13 -19.10
C LYS A 45 1.37 -6.43 -19.97
N GLN A 46 1.63 -6.34 -21.28
CA GLN A 46 0.69 -5.79 -22.25
C GLN A 46 -0.61 -6.53 -21.95
N ILE A 47 -1.56 -5.87 -21.28
CA ILE A 47 -2.90 -6.41 -21.09
C ILE A 47 -3.41 -6.48 -22.52
N GLY A 48 -3.23 -7.64 -23.13
CA GLY A 48 -3.39 -7.80 -24.56
C GLY A 48 -4.78 -7.30 -24.92
N ASN A 49 -4.88 -6.63 -26.06
CA ASN A 49 -6.14 -6.14 -26.65
C ASN A 49 -7.26 -7.20 -26.76
N THR A 50 -6.99 -8.45 -26.39
CA THR A 50 -7.86 -9.61 -26.32
C THR A 50 -8.86 -9.57 -25.15
N THR A 51 -8.49 -9.16 -23.93
CA THR A 51 -9.40 -9.13 -22.77
C THR A 51 -10.48 -8.05 -22.88
N ALA A 52 -10.11 -6.89 -23.45
CA ALA A 52 -11.07 -5.81 -23.73
C ALA A 52 -12.11 -6.16 -24.81
N LYS A 53 -11.84 -7.17 -25.66
CA LYS A 53 -12.81 -7.69 -26.64
C LYS A 53 -13.78 -8.70 -26.03
N LEU A 54 -13.35 -9.53 -25.08
CA LEU A 54 -14.21 -10.52 -24.41
C LEU A 54 -15.24 -9.89 -23.46
N SER A 55 -14.91 -8.76 -22.84
CA SER A 55 -15.79 -8.12 -21.83
C SER A 55 -17.09 -7.57 -22.39
N ARG A 56 -17.18 -7.32 -23.72
CA ARG A 56 -18.37 -6.76 -24.39
C ARG A 56 -19.42 -7.80 -24.75
N SER A 57 -19.09 -9.09 -24.76
CA SER A 57 -19.99 -10.18 -25.19
C SER A 57 -20.45 -11.10 -24.07
N ARG A 58 -20.15 -10.78 -22.80
CA ARG A 58 -20.56 -11.59 -21.65
C ARG A 58 -22.01 -11.30 -21.25
N PRO A 59 -22.79 -12.30 -20.82
CA PRO A 59 -24.11 -12.06 -20.24
C PRO A 59 -23.99 -11.25 -18.94
N ALA A 60 -25.04 -10.50 -18.62
CA ALA A 60 -25.08 -9.69 -17.40
C ALA A 60 -25.01 -10.62 -16.17
N GLY A 61 -24.17 -10.27 -15.19
CA GLY A 61 -24.01 -11.03 -13.95
C GLY A 61 -22.92 -12.11 -13.98
N GLU A 62 -22.42 -12.52 -15.15
CA GLU A 62 -21.34 -13.51 -15.22
C GLU A 62 -19.98 -12.84 -15.33
N TRP A 63 -19.07 -13.20 -14.42
CA TRP A 63 -17.66 -12.81 -14.49
C TRP A 63 -16.85 -13.95 -15.10
N ILE A 64 -16.06 -13.66 -16.14
CA ILE A 64 -15.12 -14.62 -16.71
C ILE A 64 -13.88 -14.60 -15.82
N PRO A 65 -13.50 -15.71 -15.18
CA PRO A 65 -12.28 -15.77 -14.38
C PRO A 65 -11.08 -15.35 -15.23
N VAL A 66 -10.24 -14.49 -14.66
CA VAL A 66 -8.98 -14.10 -15.26
C VAL A 66 -7.90 -14.84 -14.48
N ASP A 67 -7.01 -15.52 -15.20
CA ASP A 67 -5.84 -16.12 -14.59
C ASP A 67 -5.00 -15.00 -13.94
N PHE A 68 -4.95 -15.04 -12.60
CA PHE A 68 -4.26 -14.07 -11.78
C PHE A 68 -3.16 -14.79 -11.01
N ASP A 69 -1.93 -14.34 -11.20
CA ASP A 69 -0.78 -14.77 -10.41
C ASP A 69 -0.44 -13.68 -9.39
N TYR A 70 -0.26 -14.10 -8.14
CA TYR A 70 0.19 -13.17 -7.10
C TYR A 70 1.60 -12.66 -7.43
N PRO A 71 1.83 -11.35 -7.27
CA PRO A 71 3.12 -10.73 -7.49
C PRO A 71 4.08 -11.11 -6.35
N ARG A 72 5.36 -11.18 -6.67
CA ARG A 72 6.39 -11.38 -5.65
C ARG A 72 6.58 -10.08 -4.87
N VAL A 73 6.41 -10.14 -3.55
CA VAL A 73 6.64 -9.02 -2.63
C VAL A 73 8.02 -9.17 -2.00
N ASP A 74 8.84 -8.13 -2.06
CA ASP A 74 10.15 -8.14 -1.42
C ASP A 74 10.04 -7.78 0.07
N LYS A 75 10.97 -8.27 0.88
CA LYS A 75 11.04 -7.93 2.30
C LYS A 75 11.44 -6.47 2.48
N CYS A 76 10.84 -5.79 3.46
CA CYS A 76 11.26 -4.45 3.83
C CYS A 76 12.69 -4.49 4.39
N LEU A 77 13.59 -3.69 3.83
CA LEU A 77 15.00 -3.66 4.21
C LEU A 77 15.28 -2.81 5.45
N ASN A 78 14.38 -1.85 5.73
CA ASN A 78 14.54 -0.92 6.84
C ASN A 78 13.83 -1.46 8.08
N ALA A 79 14.42 -1.29 9.25
CA ALA A 79 13.70 -1.50 10.50
C ALA A 79 12.55 -0.50 10.60
N ILE A 80 11.39 -0.94 11.09
CA ILE A 80 10.19 -0.08 11.17
C ILE A 80 10.38 1.12 12.09
N SER A 81 11.28 1.02 13.08
CA SER A 81 11.68 2.16 13.92
C SER A 81 12.26 3.34 13.11
N ASP A 82 12.86 3.05 11.97
CA ASP A 82 13.56 4.01 11.13
C ASP A 82 12.65 4.58 10.03
N ILE A 83 11.52 3.92 9.76
CA ILE A 83 10.52 4.37 8.79
C ILE A 83 9.72 5.50 9.42
N LYS A 84 9.88 6.70 8.84
CA LYS A 84 9.16 7.89 9.28
C LYS A 84 7.71 7.87 8.77
N PRO A 85 6.76 8.40 9.55
CA PRO A 85 5.37 8.52 9.11
C PRO A 85 5.27 9.42 7.87
N ILE A 86 4.32 9.10 6.99
CA ILE A 86 4.05 9.90 5.80
C ILE A 86 3.61 11.30 6.27
N PRO A 87 4.32 12.37 5.86
CA PRO A 87 3.96 13.71 6.27
C PRO A 87 2.60 14.09 5.69
N TYR A 88 1.75 14.68 6.53
CA TYR A 88 0.44 15.18 6.10
C TYR A 88 0.63 16.15 4.93
N ARG A 89 0.01 15.84 3.79
CA ARG A 89 -0.04 16.73 2.63
C ARG A 89 -1.14 17.76 2.87
N PRO A 90 -0.83 19.05 3.10
CA PRO A 90 -1.86 20.04 3.28
C PRO A 90 -2.68 20.19 2.01
N PHE A 91 -3.99 20.35 2.18
CA PHE A 91 -4.86 20.77 1.10
C PHE A 91 -4.38 22.15 0.60
N LYS A 92 -3.99 22.25 -0.67
CA LYS A 92 -3.74 23.56 -1.28
C LYS A 92 -5.04 24.04 -1.89
N TRP A 93 -5.40 25.28 -1.63
CA TRP A 93 -6.58 25.93 -2.21
C TRP A 93 -6.18 26.60 -3.53
N GLY A 94 -7.02 26.49 -4.57
CA GLY A 94 -6.74 27.04 -5.91
C GLY A 94 -7.45 26.27 -7.03
N GLU A 95 -7.19 26.68 -8.28
CA GLU A 95 -7.72 26.01 -9.48
C GLU A 95 -7.03 24.65 -9.67
N TYR A 96 -7.66 23.60 -9.15
CA TYR A 96 -7.17 22.24 -9.20
C TYR A 96 -7.79 21.48 -10.38
N HIS A 97 -6.96 21.21 -11.38
CA HIS A 97 -7.31 20.23 -12.41
C HIS A 97 -7.00 18.83 -11.88
N VAL A 98 -7.98 18.20 -11.23
CA VAL A 98 -7.85 16.80 -10.81
C VAL A 98 -7.91 15.91 -12.04
N THR A 99 -6.76 15.64 -12.63
CA THR A 99 -6.64 14.59 -13.63
C THR A 99 -6.51 13.27 -12.89
N MET A 100 -7.63 12.55 -12.80
CA MET A 100 -7.68 11.19 -12.25
C MET A 100 -6.98 10.21 -13.20
N GLY A 101 -5.65 10.30 -13.29
CA GLY A 101 -4.84 9.31 -13.99
C GLY A 101 -4.59 8.11 -13.09
N ILE A 102 -5.06 6.92 -13.48
CA ILE A 102 -4.70 5.67 -12.80
C ILE A 102 -3.22 5.42 -13.10
N ARG A 103 -2.41 5.33 -12.04
CA ARG A 103 -0.99 4.97 -12.14
C ARG A 103 -0.80 3.59 -11.52
N SER A 104 0.08 2.78 -12.11
CA SER A 104 0.51 1.54 -11.49
C SER A 104 1.32 1.87 -10.23
N MET A 105 0.95 1.23 -9.12
CA MET A 105 1.66 1.28 -7.85
C MET A 105 2.54 0.02 -7.74
N PRO A 106 3.80 0.14 -7.29
CA PRO A 106 4.61 -1.03 -6.94
C PRO A 106 3.90 -1.85 -5.85
N TRP A 107 3.88 -3.17 -5.99
CA TRP A 107 3.23 -4.05 -5.00
C TRP A 107 3.84 -3.92 -3.60
N ASP A 108 5.13 -3.68 -3.55
CA ASP A 108 5.93 -3.38 -2.36
C ASP A 108 5.46 -2.15 -1.55
N ASP A 109 4.65 -1.29 -2.16
CA ASP A 109 4.10 -0.07 -1.58
C ASP A 109 2.59 -0.20 -1.31
N TRP A 110 2.05 -1.42 -1.31
CA TRP A 110 0.60 -1.63 -1.13
C TRP A 110 0.14 -1.22 0.27
N VAL A 111 0.83 -1.69 1.31
CA VAL A 111 0.62 -1.28 2.70
C VAL A 111 1.96 -0.91 3.33
N GLU A 112 1.99 0.27 3.94
CA GLU A 112 3.17 0.83 4.60
C GLU A 112 2.99 0.81 6.12
N LEU A 113 4.07 0.47 6.84
CA LEU A 113 4.15 0.56 8.29
C LEU A 113 5.24 1.55 8.68
N ASP A 114 4.94 2.38 9.67
CA ASP A 114 5.86 3.37 10.22
C ASP A 114 6.19 3.09 11.69
N ASN A 115 7.11 3.89 12.23
CA ASN A 115 7.52 3.81 13.62
C ASN A 115 6.40 4.13 14.64
N GLN A 116 5.27 4.69 14.21
CA GLN A 116 4.12 5.01 15.07
C GLN A 116 3.07 3.89 15.11
N PHE A 117 3.20 2.86 14.26
CA PHE A 117 2.26 1.75 14.15
C PHE A 117 1.89 1.15 15.51
N LEU A 118 2.86 0.81 16.36
CA LEU A 118 2.62 0.18 17.66
C LEU A 118 1.80 1.07 18.61
N GLN A 119 2.02 2.38 18.56
CA GLN A 119 1.25 3.34 19.35
C GLN A 119 -0.19 3.41 18.86
N TYR A 120 -0.38 3.53 17.55
CA TYR A 120 -1.70 3.63 16.95
C TYR A 120 -2.50 2.34 17.07
N HIS A 121 -1.85 1.18 17.00
CA HIS A 121 -2.48 -0.11 17.26
C HIS A 121 -3.11 -0.15 18.66
N ARG A 122 -2.37 0.26 19.71
CA ARG A 122 -2.90 0.29 21.09
C ARG A 122 -4.12 1.21 21.22
N ILE A 123 -4.06 2.40 20.61
CA ILE A 123 -5.18 3.35 20.59
C ILE A 123 -6.38 2.76 19.86
N ARG A 124 -6.16 2.14 18.69
CA ARG A 124 -7.23 1.53 17.90
C ARG A 124 -7.87 0.36 18.64
N GLU A 125 -7.06 -0.47 19.29
CA GLU A 125 -7.53 -1.56 20.13
C GLU A 125 -8.42 -1.05 21.27
N GLU A 126 -8.00 -0.02 21.99
CA GLU A 126 -8.80 0.61 23.05
C GLU A 126 -10.13 1.15 22.51
N ARG A 127 -10.09 1.78 21.32
CA ARG A 127 -11.30 2.29 20.65
C ARG A 127 -12.24 1.17 20.24
N VAL A 128 -11.73 0.07 19.70
CA VAL A 128 -12.54 -1.13 19.36
C VAL A 128 -13.21 -1.66 20.62
N LYS A 129 -12.49 -1.78 21.73
CA LYS A 129 -13.07 -2.22 23.02
C LYS A 129 -14.14 -1.27 23.55
N THR A 130 -13.96 0.04 23.38
CA THR A 130 -14.85 1.06 23.96
C THR A 130 -16.09 1.31 23.11
N LYS A 131 -15.94 1.32 21.78
CA LYS A 131 -17.02 1.66 20.84
C LYS A 131 -17.68 0.42 20.21
N GLY A 132 -17.01 -0.73 20.20
CA GLY A 132 -17.51 -1.98 19.63
C GLY A 132 -17.98 -1.81 18.19
N ASP A 133 -19.19 -2.34 17.93
CA ASP A 133 -19.83 -2.39 16.60
C ASP A 133 -20.11 -1.01 15.99
N ARG A 134 -20.12 0.05 16.80
CA ARG A 134 -20.26 1.43 16.29
C ARG A 134 -19.02 1.90 15.54
N LEU A 135 -17.89 1.23 15.73
CA LEU A 135 -16.62 1.56 15.12
C LEU A 135 -16.34 0.69 13.90
N ILE A 136 -16.44 -0.63 14.06
CA ILE A 136 -16.22 -1.62 13.00
C ILE A 136 -17.30 -2.67 13.12
N GLN A 137 -17.97 -2.99 12.03
CA GLN A 137 -18.89 -4.12 11.96
C GLN A 137 -18.92 -4.70 10.56
N THR A 138 -18.99 -6.02 10.49
CA THR A 138 -19.38 -6.73 9.28
C THR A 138 -20.90 -6.79 9.25
N LEU A 139 -21.52 -6.18 8.23
CA LEU A 139 -22.98 -6.15 8.14
C LEU A 139 -23.53 -7.56 7.82
N PRO A 140 -24.61 -7.99 8.48
CA PRO A 140 -25.25 -9.25 8.17
C PRO A 140 -25.95 -9.19 6.81
N ALA A 141 -26.27 -10.36 6.26
CA ALA A 141 -27.07 -10.46 5.06
C ALA A 141 -28.41 -9.76 5.24
N THR A 142 -28.87 -9.06 4.20
CA THR A 142 -30.23 -8.55 4.09
C THR A 142 -31.04 -9.54 3.26
N PRO A 143 -31.92 -10.36 3.86
CA PRO A 143 -32.62 -11.43 3.17
C PRO A 143 -33.36 -10.91 1.93
N GLY A 144 -33.11 -11.53 0.78
CA GLY A 144 -33.74 -11.15 -0.49
C GLY A 144 -33.14 -9.93 -1.20
N LEU A 145 -32.08 -9.31 -0.65
CA LEU A 145 -31.43 -8.15 -1.29
C LEU A 145 -29.93 -8.34 -1.51
N VAL A 146 -29.14 -8.56 -0.44
CA VAL A 146 -27.68 -8.72 -0.51
C VAL A 146 -27.22 -9.69 0.57
N ASP A 147 -26.25 -10.54 0.23
CA ASP A 147 -25.56 -11.39 1.20
C ASP A 147 -24.67 -10.58 2.16
N SER A 148 -24.14 -11.23 3.20
CA SER A 148 -23.23 -10.59 4.15
C SER A 148 -21.88 -10.30 3.50
N GLY A 149 -21.27 -9.15 3.84
CA GLY A 149 -19.91 -8.82 3.41
C GLY A 149 -18.81 -9.63 4.11
N ARG A 150 -19.16 -10.71 4.82
CA ARG A 150 -18.24 -11.46 5.68
C ARG A 150 -17.21 -12.24 4.87
N ASP A 151 -17.62 -12.83 3.76
CA ASP A 151 -16.71 -13.62 2.91
C ASP A 151 -15.66 -12.72 2.25
N ALA A 152 -16.08 -11.56 1.73
CA ALA A 152 -15.17 -10.57 1.19
C ALA A 152 -14.23 -9.97 2.26
N ALA A 153 -14.72 -9.80 3.50
CA ALA A 153 -13.87 -9.40 4.62
C ALA A 153 -12.87 -10.51 5.00
N LYS A 154 -13.26 -11.79 4.92
CA LYS A 154 -12.39 -12.94 5.16
C LYS A 154 -11.28 -13.01 4.09
N GLU A 155 -11.63 -12.80 2.83
CA GLU A 155 -10.65 -12.69 1.74
C GLU A 155 -9.66 -11.56 2.02
N LEU A 156 -10.15 -10.36 2.35
CA LEU A 156 -9.32 -9.21 2.68
C LEU A 156 -8.30 -9.49 3.80
N VAL A 157 -8.74 -10.12 4.91
CA VAL A 157 -7.82 -10.37 6.03
C VAL A 157 -6.76 -11.40 5.67
N GLN A 158 -7.10 -12.40 4.85
CA GLN A 158 -6.15 -13.40 4.36
C GLN A 158 -5.11 -12.75 3.43
N GLU A 159 -5.57 -11.96 2.45
CA GLU A 159 -4.72 -11.22 1.53
C GLU A 159 -3.75 -10.27 2.25
N LEU A 160 -4.26 -9.57 3.25
CA LEU A 160 -3.48 -8.66 4.05
C LEU A 160 -2.45 -9.41 4.93
N ALA A 161 -2.84 -10.54 5.53
CA ALA A 161 -1.94 -11.35 6.34
C ALA A 161 -0.79 -11.95 5.51
N GLU A 162 -1.07 -12.40 4.28
CA GLU A 162 -0.07 -12.86 3.33
C GLU A 162 0.92 -11.75 2.98
N TYR A 163 0.42 -10.58 2.57
CA TYR A 163 1.26 -9.46 2.23
C TYR A 163 2.14 -8.98 3.41
N LEU A 164 1.54 -8.79 4.58
CA LEU A 164 2.24 -8.24 5.75
C LEU A 164 3.32 -9.19 6.27
N SER A 165 3.06 -10.50 6.26
CA SER A 165 4.05 -11.50 6.71
C SER A 165 5.23 -11.62 5.76
N GLN A 166 5.01 -11.47 4.44
CA GLN A 166 6.08 -11.46 3.45
C GLN A 166 6.89 -10.15 3.46
N ARG A 167 6.20 -9.00 3.56
CA ARG A 167 6.84 -7.68 3.56
C ARG A 167 7.54 -7.35 4.88
N PHE A 168 6.94 -7.68 6.02
CA PHE A 168 7.42 -7.32 7.36
C PHE A 168 7.57 -8.57 8.27
N PRO A 169 8.50 -9.50 7.93
CA PRO A 169 8.66 -10.75 8.69
C PRO A 169 9.12 -10.54 10.15
N ASP A 170 9.75 -9.40 10.46
CA ASP A 170 10.17 -9.07 11.83
C ASP A 170 8.98 -8.63 12.72
N MET A 171 7.86 -8.25 12.11
CA MET A 171 6.65 -7.80 12.82
C MET A 171 5.57 -8.85 12.88
N TYR A 172 5.39 -9.62 11.81
CA TYR A 172 4.30 -10.57 11.69
C TYR A 172 4.83 -11.98 11.51
N ILE A 173 4.29 -12.88 12.32
CA ILE A 173 4.46 -14.32 12.16
C ILE A 173 3.09 -14.91 11.89
N ILE A 174 3.02 -15.85 10.97
CA ILE A 174 1.77 -16.53 10.60
C ILE A 174 1.83 -18.01 10.94
N ALA A 175 0.68 -18.58 11.28
CA ALA A 175 0.47 -20.02 11.39
C ALA A 175 -0.62 -20.42 10.38
N ARG A 176 -0.34 -21.44 9.56
CA ARG A 176 -1.25 -21.91 8.51
C ARG A 176 -2.05 -23.13 8.96
N HIS A 177 -3.15 -23.37 8.26
CA HIS A 177 -3.87 -24.65 8.36
C HIS A 177 -3.06 -25.79 7.74
N ASP A 178 -3.36 -27.02 8.19
CA ASP A 178 -2.81 -28.22 7.59
C ASP A 178 -3.22 -28.32 6.11
N SER A 179 -2.29 -28.73 5.26
CA SER A 179 -2.36 -28.61 3.79
C SER A 179 -3.46 -29.45 3.10
N ASP A 180 -4.17 -30.30 3.83
CA ASP A 180 -5.02 -31.33 3.24
C ASP A 180 -6.38 -30.83 2.75
N GLN A 181 -6.78 -29.59 3.07
CA GLN A 181 -8.15 -29.11 2.81
C GLN A 181 -8.27 -27.77 2.07
N ASP A 182 -7.22 -26.96 2.01
CA ASP A 182 -7.32 -25.60 1.50
C ASP A 182 -6.07 -25.18 0.72
N SER A 183 -6.27 -24.58 -0.46
CA SER A 183 -5.23 -24.04 -1.34
C SER A 183 -5.56 -22.62 -1.79
N SER A 184 -6.34 -21.89 -1.00
CA SER A 184 -6.76 -20.50 -1.27
C SER A 184 -5.69 -19.45 -0.98
N GLY A 185 -4.61 -19.81 -0.29
CA GLY A 185 -3.51 -18.89 0.02
C GLY A 185 -2.64 -18.56 -1.20
N TRP A 186 -1.77 -17.58 -1.03
CA TRP A 186 -0.87 -17.15 -2.12
C TRP A 186 -0.04 -18.31 -2.63
N HIS A 187 0.09 -18.41 -3.96
CA HIS A 187 0.84 -19.46 -4.64
C HIS A 187 0.38 -20.89 -4.30
N GLY A 188 -0.91 -21.08 -3.99
CA GLY A 188 -1.50 -22.38 -3.67
C GLY A 188 -1.15 -22.90 -2.28
N GLN A 189 -0.72 -22.00 -1.38
CA GLN A 189 -0.49 -22.34 0.03
C GLN A 189 -1.82 -22.50 0.79
N SER A 190 -1.80 -23.17 1.94
CA SER A 190 -2.97 -23.27 2.81
C SER A 190 -3.28 -21.92 3.45
N SER A 191 -4.56 -21.67 3.75
CA SER A 191 -5.00 -20.43 4.40
C SER A 191 -4.32 -20.20 5.75
N ILE A 192 -4.24 -18.93 6.15
CA ILE A 192 -3.66 -18.51 7.41
C ILE A 192 -4.71 -18.67 8.51
N LYS A 193 -4.34 -19.42 9.56
CA LYS A 193 -5.17 -19.62 10.75
C LYS A 193 -4.99 -18.49 11.76
N GLU A 194 -3.74 -18.13 12.01
CA GLU A 194 -3.37 -17.16 13.03
C GLU A 194 -2.28 -16.23 12.53
N ILE A 195 -2.35 -14.97 12.96
CA ILE A 195 -1.30 -13.97 12.72
C ILE A 195 -0.91 -13.30 14.04
N THR A 196 0.39 -13.23 14.30
CA THR A 196 0.95 -12.68 15.53
C THR A 196 1.75 -11.42 15.23
N ILE A 197 1.39 -10.32 15.91
CA ILE A 197 2.21 -9.11 15.95
C ILE A 197 3.29 -9.28 17.03
N VAL A 198 4.53 -9.53 16.60
CA VAL A 198 5.65 -9.94 17.45
C VAL A 198 5.95 -8.93 18.56
N PRO A 199 6.10 -7.61 18.29
CA PRO A 199 6.44 -6.66 19.36
C PRO A 199 5.30 -6.46 20.39
N LEU A 200 4.07 -6.75 20.01
CA LEU A 200 2.90 -6.65 20.89
C LEU A 200 2.56 -7.98 21.58
N ARG A 201 3.18 -9.09 21.17
CA ARG A 201 2.85 -10.46 21.59
C ARG A 201 1.36 -10.75 21.51
N LYS A 202 0.73 -10.24 20.44
CA LYS A 202 -0.71 -10.36 20.24
C LYS A 202 -0.98 -11.20 19.01
N THR A 203 -1.71 -12.29 19.23
CA THR A 203 -2.13 -13.22 18.18
C THR A 203 -3.60 -13.01 17.90
N TYR A 204 -3.93 -12.93 16.61
CA TYR A 204 -5.30 -12.85 16.11
C TYR A 204 -5.63 -14.15 15.39
N LYS A 205 -6.81 -14.70 15.68
CA LYS A 205 -7.30 -15.92 15.03
C LYS A 205 -8.27 -15.55 13.91
N LEU A 206 -7.91 -15.88 12.67
CA LEU A 206 -8.64 -15.43 11.49
C LEU A 206 -10.00 -16.15 11.32
N ASP A 207 -10.16 -17.35 11.87
CA ASP A 207 -11.42 -18.09 11.79
C ASP A 207 -12.44 -17.70 12.87
N GLU A 208 -11.97 -17.33 14.05
CA GLU A 208 -12.81 -17.08 15.22
C GLU A 208 -13.23 -15.61 15.32
N GLU A 209 -12.33 -14.68 15.00
CA GLU A 209 -12.56 -13.25 15.18
C GLU A 209 -13.31 -12.63 13.99
N ASP A 210 -13.83 -11.41 14.18
CA ASP A 210 -14.43 -10.65 13.09
C ASP A 210 -13.34 -10.21 12.09
N PRO A 211 -13.42 -10.63 10.81
CA PRO A 211 -12.33 -10.41 9.86
C PRO A 211 -12.09 -8.93 9.56
N MET A 212 -13.13 -8.10 9.63
CA MET A 212 -13.00 -6.65 9.44
C MET A 212 -12.26 -6.00 10.61
N THR A 213 -12.58 -6.41 11.84
CA THR A 213 -11.89 -5.98 13.05
C THR A 213 -10.41 -6.36 13.01
N VAL A 214 -10.11 -7.61 12.65
CA VAL A 214 -8.71 -8.07 12.53
C VAL A 214 -7.97 -7.28 11.44
N SER A 215 -8.54 -7.17 10.24
CA SER A 215 -7.95 -6.39 9.13
C SER A 215 -7.59 -4.96 9.55
N ALA A 216 -8.52 -4.32 10.27
CA ALA A 216 -8.33 -2.98 10.81
C ALA A 216 -7.23 -2.91 11.89
N LEU A 217 -6.95 -3.98 12.63
CA LEU A 217 -5.89 -3.98 13.64
C LEU A 217 -4.52 -4.32 13.04
N LEU A 218 -4.47 -5.08 11.94
CA LEU A 218 -3.22 -5.49 11.30
C LEU A 218 -2.44 -4.33 10.69
N PHE A 219 -3.12 -3.31 10.16
CA PHE A 219 -2.50 -2.06 9.73
C PHE A 219 -3.32 -0.86 10.21
N VAL A 220 -2.65 0.22 10.57
CA VAL A 220 -3.33 1.43 11.04
C VAL A 220 -2.96 2.59 10.14
N LEU A 221 -3.97 3.14 9.46
CA LEU A 221 -3.84 4.41 8.75
C LEU A 221 -3.71 5.54 9.79
N PRO A 222 -2.92 6.59 9.50
CA PRO A 222 -2.69 7.68 10.44
C PRO A 222 -4.03 8.30 10.86
N LEU A 223 -4.38 8.08 12.12
CA LEU A 223 -5.60 8.57 12.73
C LEU A 223 -5.47 10.06 12.96
N ASN A 224 -6.44 10.84 12.47
CA ASN A 224 -6.65 12.17 13.01
C ASN A 224 -7.23 12.02 14.43
N TYR A 225 -6.41 12.27 15.44
CA TYR A 225 -6.78 12.12 16.85
C TYR A 225 -7.99 12.96 17.28
N LYS A 226 -8.37 13.99 16.50
CA LYS A 226 -9.56 14.83 16.72
C LYS A 226 -10.81 14.41 15.96
N ALA A 227 -10.76 13.38 15.12
CA ALA A 227 -11.92 12.98 14.32
C ALA A 227 -12.94 12.19 15.16
N THR A 228 -14.20 12.65 15.15
CA THR A 228 -15.35 11.98 15.80
C THR A 228 -15.69 10.65 15.14
N TYR A 229 -15.52 10.59 13.82
CA TYR A 229 -15.74 9.44 12.97
C TYR A 229 -14.46 9.14 12.21
N ASP A 230 -14.10 7.87 12.17
CA ASP A 230 -12.90 7.38 11.53
C ASP A 230 -13.33 6.72 10.22
N LEU A 231 -12.66 7.04 9.10
CA LEU A 231 -12.95 6.36 7.85
C LEU A 231 -12.34 4.96 7.94
N MET A 232 -13.14 4.02 8.39
CA MET A 232 -12.75 2.62 8.46
C MET A 232 -13.10 1.94 7.15
N ILE A 233 -12.19 1.05 6.73
CA ILE A 233 -12.26 0.26 5.51
C ILE A 233 -13.69 -0.28 5.36
N ALA A 234 -14.33 0.08 4.25
CA ALA A 234 -15.65 -0.42 3.91
C ALA A 234 -15.48 -1.42 2.77
N VAL A 235 -15.77 -2.69 3.03
CA VAL A 235 -15.92 -3.68 1.97
C VAL A 235 -17.35 -3.54 1.44
N VAL A 236 -17.48 -2.85 0.32
CA VAL A 236 -18.76 -2.71 -0.38
C VAL A 236 -18.89 -3.88 -1.33
N GLN A 237 -19.74 -4.83 -0.97
CA GLN A 237 -20.15 -5.87 -1.90
C GLN A 237 -21.08 -5.23 -2.93
N TYR A 238 -20.67 -5.21 -4.20
CA TYR A 238 -21.54 -4.76 -5.27
C TYR A 238 -22.66 -5.80 -5.45
N PRO A 239 -23.94 -5.40 -5.36
CA PRO A 239 -25.02 -6.30 -5.71
C PRO A 239 -24.91 -6.62 -7.20
N GLY A 240 -24.57 -7.87 -7.52
CA GLY A 240 -24.79 -8.43 -8.85
C GLY A 240 -26.29 -8.55 -9.07
N GLY A 241 -26.91 -7.51 -9.62
CA GLY A 241 -28.35 -7.51 -9.84
C GLY A 241 -28.74 -8.20 -11.16
N PRO A 242 -29.83 -8.97 -11.18
CA PRO A 242 -30.76 -8.96 -12.30
C PRO A 242 -31.65 -7.72 -12.19
N ARG A 243 -31.72 -6.91 -13.25
CA ARG A 243 -32.91 -6.10 -13.50
C ARG A 243 -33.77 -6.91 -14.44
N ASP A 244 -34.76 -7.59 -13.89
CA ASP A 244 -35.85 -8.12 -14.69
C ASP A 244 -36.59 -6.91 -15.26
N ASN A 245 -36.60 -6.80 -16.59
CA ASN A 245 -37.41 -5.82 -17.30
C ASN A 245 -38.82 -6.42 -17.43
N ASP A 246 -39.70 -6.05 -16.50
CA ASP A 246 -41.15 -6.07 -16.72
C ASP A 246 -41.65 -4.64 -16.96
#